data_AF-A0A1B8EQ19-F1
#
_entry.id   AF-A0A1B8EQ19-F1
#
_cell.length_a   1.000
_cell.length_b   1.000
_cell.length_c   1.000
_cell.angle_alpha   90.00
_cell.angle_beta   90.00
_cell.angle_gamma   90.00
#
_symmetry.space_group_name_H-M   'P 1'
#
loop_
_entity.id
_entity.type
_entity.pdbx_description
1 polymer ?
#
loop_
_entity_poly.entity_id
_entity_poly.type
_entity_poly.pdbx_seq_one_letter_code
_entity_poly.pdbx_strand_id
1 'polypeptide(L)'
;MRRDPLKMIMFPNADPSPEEEEEETRWSIEFLQESLEKDSCYFRKVTDSSGCYAGFAIWTLDPSSTVTGHKTKSTQKRESWNPVSLDVRAWIEVSKRLREERQRALNGQQNIWNINALRREIRAGNLQGVQNTFSDWLEDDLSNISKMGNFYLCIGDAVECSQHEILTYLLSEGIPLDILEVSLAIRRKERRALEIFIAHGWNINEPRTNRDPPLLSQAIKDEKLASWFLDHGADPNAECDFDFTPLAVAMVSASFATIKLLFDRGGSVKHGQLLHYAARRSGPDRIKILDFIISKGAPGMNRLLHQHRPADYLSLEYEGLSTPLGMAAREGTLDIARYLLKRGADPTIRNSLGDLPIKTAEYYNNHDIVALLSEFGATS
;
A
#
# COMPACT_ATOMS: atom_id res chain seq x y z
N MET A 1 19.47 -40.87 -7.29
CA MET A 1 20.48 -40.48 -6.28
C MET A 1 20.32 -38.99 -6.05
N ARG A 2 19.72 -38.59 -4.92
CA ARG A 2 19.69 -37.19 -4.49
C ARG A 2 21.14 -36.73 -4.33
N ARG A 3 21.51 -35.62 -4.98
CA ARG A 3 22.86 -35.07 -4.92
C ARG A 3 23.07 -34.47 -3.53
N ASP A 4 24.25 -34.71 -2.97
CA ASP A 4 24.69 -34.23 -1.66
C ASP A 4 24.64 -32.68 -1.61
N PRO A 5 23.88 -32.08 -0.66
CA PRO A 5 23.73 -30.63 -0.54
C PRO A 5 25.05 -29.88 -0.42
N LEU A 6 26.05 -30.48 0.25
CA LEU A 6 27.39 -29.88 0.38
C LEU A 6 28.11 -29.78 -0.97
N LYS A 7 27.81 -30.68 -1.91
CA LYS A 7 28.39 -30.67 -3.26
C LYS A 7 27.86 -29.54 -4.13
N MET A 8 26.68 -29.01 -3.83
CA MET A 8 26.10 -27.85 -4.52
C MET A 8 26.63 -26.51 -3.98
N ILE A 9 26.85 -26.42 -2.67
CA ILE A 9 27.45 -25.23 -2.03
C ILE A 9 28.90 -25.00 -2.51
N MET A 10 29.65 -26.08 -2.76
CA MET A 10 31.06 -25.98 -3.17
C MET A 10 31.27 -25.76 -4.67
N PHE A 11 30.27 -26.04 -5.50
CA PHE A 11 30.30 -25.84 -6.95
C PHE A 11 28.94 -25.31 -7.39
N PRO A 12 28.63 -24.03 -7.11
CA PRO A 12 27.40 -23.43 -7.58
C PRO A 12 27.37 -23.51 -9.11
N ASN A 13 26.22 -23.89 -9.67
CA ASN A 13 25.97 -23.66 -11.08
C ASN A 13 26.17 -22.17 -11.36
N ALA A 14 26.72 -21.82 -12.53
CA ALA A 14 26.80 -20.43 -12.94
C ALA A 14 25.36 -19.88 -13.06
N ASP A 15 25.04 -18.89 -12.21
CA ASP A 15 23.80 -18.12 -12.13
C ASP A 15 22.52 -18.82 -11.60
N PRO A 16 22.39 -19.06 -10.28
CA PRO A 16 21.08 -19.20 -9.65
C PRO A 16 20.38 -17.85 -9.52
N SER A 17 19.05 -17.85 -9.53
CA SER A 17 18.27 -16.64 -9.32
C SER A 17 18.31 -16.19 -7.84
N PRO A 18 18.13 -14.89 -7.53
CA PRO A 18 18.18 -14.38 -6.15
C PRO A 18 17.20 -15.07 -5.18
N GLU A 19 16.06 -15.52 -5.69
CA GLU A 19 15.03 -16.23 -4.91
C GLU A 19 15.47 -17.66 -4.54
N GLU A 20 16.18 -18.34 -5.43
CA GLU A 20 16.78 -19.66 -5.17
C GLU A 20 17.93 -19.54 -4.16
N GLU A 21 18.72 -18.47 -4.23
CA GLU A 21 19.82 -18.21 -3.30
C GLU A 21 19.32 -17.93 -1.86
N GLU A 22 18.21 -17.21 -1.72
CA GLU A 22 17.58 -16.89 -0.43
C GLU A 22 16.91 -18.12 0.21
N GLU A 23 16.23 -18.95 -0.59
CA GLU A 23 15.59 -20.18 -0.12
C GLU A 23 16.61 -21.25 0.28
N GLU A 24 17.70 -21.42 -0.48
CA GLU A 24 18.80 -22.31 -0.13
C GLU A 24 19.54 -21.86 1.13
N THR A 25 19.72 -20.54 1.32
CA THR A 25 20.34 -19.97 2.52
C THR A 25 19.48 -20.24 3.76
N ARG A 26 18.16 -20.02 3.67
CA ARG A 26 17.22 -20.27 4.76
C ARG A 26 17.22 -21.74 5.18
N TRP A 27 17.11 -22.65 4.21
CA TRP A 27 17.10 -24.09 4.47
C TRP A 27 18.40 -24.56 5.14
N SER A 28 19.53 -23.99 4.73
CA SER A 28 20.85 -24.32 5.30
C SER A 28 21.00 -23.88 6.76
N ILE A 29 20.41 -22.74 7.15
CA ILE A 29 20.43 -22.24 8.53
C ILE A 29 19.55 -23.13 9.43
N GLU A 30 18.34 -23.46 8.99
CA GLU A 30 17.41 -24.31 9.75
C GLU A 30 17.98 -25.71 9.97
N PHE A 31 18.60 -26.31 8.95
CA PHE A 31 19.24 -27.62 9.05
C PHE A 31 20.43 -27.64 10.02
N LEU A 32 21.26 -26.58 10.01
CA LEU A 32 22.38 -26.44 10.94
C LEU A 32 21.92 -26.26 12.39
N GLN A 33 20.83 -25.51 12.61
CA GLN A 33 20.23 -25.34 13.93
C GLN A 33 19.69 -26.68 14.46
N GLU A 34 18.93 -27.42 13.65
CA GLU A 34 18.39 -28.72 14.05
C GLU A 34 19.51 -29.75 14.36
N SER A 35 20.59 -29.72 13.59
CA SER A 35 21.74 -30.62 13.80
C SER A 35 22.59 -30.26 15.02
N LEU A 36 22.63 -28.98 15.39
CA LEU A 36 23.24 -28.50 16.64
C LEU A 36 22.42 -28.91 17.86
N GLU A 37 21.09 -28.80 17.79
CA GLU A 37 20.19 -29.21 18.88
C GLU A 37 20.22 -30.71 19.15
N LYS A 38 20.54 -31.52 18.12
CA LYS A 38 20.63 -32.98 18.21
C LYS A 38 22.03 -33.53 18.50
N ASP A 39 23.01 -32.67 18.80
CA ASP A 39 24.42 -33.04 19.04
C ASP A 39 25.04 -33.91 17.91
N SER A 40 24.54 -33.79 16.68
CA SER A 40 24.99 -34.60 15.52
C SER A 40 26.06 -33.88 14.67
N CYS A 41 26.59 -32.75 15.16
CA CYS A 41 27.63 -31.95 14.52
C CYS A 41 28.98 -32.12 15.20
N TYR A 42 30.06 -32.33 14.43
CA TYR A 42 31.42 -32.17 14.94
C TYR A 42 32.10 -30.93 14.36
N PHE A 43 32.87 -30.25 15.20
CA PHE A 43 33.63 -29.05 14.84
C PHE A 43 35.12 -29.37 14.86
N ARG A 44 35.85 -28.94 13.83
CA ARG A 44 37.32 -28.97 13.85
C ARG A 44 37.90 -27.60 13.58
N LYS A 45 38.81 -27.18 14.44
CA LYS A 45 39.63 -25.98 14.24
C LYS A 45 40.51 -26.17 13.01
N VAL A 46 40.38 -25.27 12.04
CA VAL A 46 41.20 -25.23 10.83
C VAL A 46 42.20 -24.08 10.95
N THR A 47 43.44 -24.37 10.59
CA THR A 47 44.50 -23.39 10.47
C THR A 47 44.99 -23.35 9.04
N ASP A 48 45.46 -22.19 8.60
CA ASP A 48 46.07 -22.03 7.28
C ASP A 48 47.47 -22.68 7.21
N SER A 49 48.11 -22.56 6.04
CA SER A 49 49.46 -23.10 5.79
C SER A 49 50.56 -22.43 6.63
N SER A 50 50.29 -21.27 7.22
CA SER A 50 51.16 -20.59 8.20
C SER A 50 50.88 -21.00 9.65
N GLY A 51 49.89 -21.86 9.90
CA GLY A 51 49.50 -22.29 11.23
C GLY A 51 48.62 -21.29 11.98
N CYS A 52 48.19 -20.20 11.33
CA CYS A 52 47.27 -19.23 11.90
C CYS A 52 45.84 -19.76 11.86
N TYR A 53 45.05 -19.42 12.87
CA TYR A 53 43.66 -19.88 12.98
C TYR A 53 42.80 -19.27 11.86
N ALA A 54 42.20 -20.13 11.03
CA ALA A 54 41.44 -19.75 9.84
C ALA A 54 39.92 -19.94 10.00
N GLY A 55 39.46 -20.71 10.99
CA GLY A 55 38.05 -20.93 11.28
C GLY A 55 37.72 -22.34 11.78
N PHE A 56 36.45 -22.72 11.72
CA PHE A 56 36.00 -24.08 12.03
C PHE A 56 35.36 -24.73 10.80
N ALA A 57 35.68 -26.00 10.56
CA ALA A 57 34.92 -26.87 9.67
C ALA A 57 33.84 -27.60 10.48
N ILE A 58 32.62 -27.70 9.92
CA ILE A 58 31.48 -28.39 10.51
C ILE A 58 31.14 -29.60 9.64
N TRP A 59 30.83 -30.72 10.26
CA TRP A 59 30.28 -31.90 9.61
C TRP A 59 29.13 -32.45 10.42
N THR A 60 28.02 -32.75 9.74
CA THR A 60 26.82 -33.35 10.30
C THR A 60 26.76 -34.83 9.93
N LEU A 61 26.51 -35.71 10.90
CA LEU A 61 26.19 -37.10 10.58
C LEU A 61 24.74 -37.18 10.07
N ASP A 62 24.55 -37.79 8.90
CA ASP A 62 23.22 -38.09 8.37
C ASP A 62 22.52 -39.09 9.31
N PRO A 63 21.37 -38.75 9.94
CA PRO A 63 20.69 -39.62 10.90
C PRO A 63 20.14 -40.91 10.26
N SER A 64 20.11 -41.02 8.93
CA SER A 64 19.54 -42.18 8.22
C SER A 64 20.43 -43.43 8.22
N SER A 65 21.64 -43.40 8.80
CA SER A 65 22.58 -44.53 8.76
C SER A 65 22.48 -45.53 9.93
N THR A 66 21.41 -45.52 10.72
CA THR A 66 21.17 -46.52 11.77
C THR A 66 20.07 -47.50 11.39
N VAL A 67 20.42 -48.55 10.64
CA VAL A 67 19.77 -49.86 10.75
C VAL A 67 20.84 -50.91 11.06
N THR A 68 20.55 -51.66 12.12
CA THR A 68 21.40 -52.56 12.89
C THR A 68 21.97 -53.74 12.10
N GLY A 69 23.25 -54.03 12.34
CA GLY A 69 23.77 -55.39 12.50
C GLY A 69 23.94 -56.25 11.25
N HIS A 70 25.09 -56.14 10.59
CA HIS A 70 25.93 -57.31 10.26
C HIS A 70 27.36 -56.87 9.95
N LYS A 71 28.32 -57.50 10.63
CA LYS A 71 29.76 -57.39 10.35
C LYS A 71 30.01 -57.82 8.91
N THR A 72 30.34 -56.87 8.03
CA THR A 72 31.15 -57.17 6.85
C THR A 72 32.26 -56.13 6.74
N LYS A 73 33.49 -56.63 6.82
CA LYS A 73 34.71 -55.89 6.50
C LYS A 73 34.54 -55.34 5.08
N SER A 74 34.29 -54.05 4.94
CA SER A 74 34.61 -53.34 3.71
C SER A 74 35.57 -52.22 4.07
N THR A 75 36.81 -52.40 3.65
CA THR A 75 37.82 -51.37 3.49
C THR A 75 37.34 -50.38 2.43
N GLN A 76 36.30 -49.61 2.73
CA GLN A 76 36.04 -48.38 1.99
C GLN A 76 37.00 -47.34 2.53
N LYS A 77 38.00 -47.04 1.70
CA LYS A 77 38.91 -45.91 1.85
C LYS A 77 38.15 -44.73 2.45
N ARG A 78 38.59 -44.28 3.62
CA ARG A 78 38.42 -42.88 4.03
C ARG A 78 39.02 -42.06 2.89
N GLU A 79 38.19 -41.59 1.97
CA GLU A 79 38.59 -40.51 1.08
C GLU A 79 38.79 -39.30 2.00
N SER A 80 40.03 -39.17 2.46
CA SER A 80 40.54 -37.93 3.02
C SER A 80 40.43 -36.90 1.91
N TRP A 81 39.32 -36.15 1.92
CA TRP A 81 39.19 -34.96 1.11
C TRP A 81 40.19 -33.95 1.69
N ASN A 82 41.38 -33.94 1.10
CA ASN A 82 42.43 -32.97 1.38
C ASN A 82 42.39 -31.97 0.22
N PRO A 83 41.74 -30.81 0.37
CA PRO A 83 41.68 -29.84 -0.71
C PRO A 83 43.07 -29.23 -0.89
N VAL A 84 43.84 -29.77 -1.83
CA VAL A 84 45.15 -29.24 -2.28
C VAL A 84 45.02 -27.84 -2.92
N SER A 85 43.80 -27.31 -3.05
CA SER A 85 43.55 -25.89 -3.32
C SER A 85 42.22 -25.45 -2.75
N LEU A 86 42.03 -25.51 -1.43
CA LEU A 86 41.02 -24.66 -0.82
C LEU A 86 41.49 -23.22 -1.08
N ASP A 87 40.81 -22.50 -1.99
CA ASP A 87 41.07 -21.07 -2.18
C ASP A 87 40.62 -20.36 -0.90
N VAL A 88 41.58 -20.21 0.01
CA VAL A 88 41.38 -19.63 1.33
C VAL A 88 40.82 -18.22 1.22
N ARG A 89 41.12 -17.48 0.14
CA ARG A 89 40.58 -16.13 -0.07
C ARG A 89 39.10 -16.19 -0.43
N ALA A 90 38.71 -17.06 -1.35
CA ALA A 90 37.30 -17.27 -1.70
C ALA A 90 36.50 -17.75 -0.48
N TRP A 91 37.07 -18.65 0.33
CA TRP A 91 36.42 -19.16 1.54
C TRP A 91 36.26 -18.10 2.64
N ILE A 92 37.27 -17.23 2.84
CA ILE A 92 37.20 -16.10 3.78
C ILE A 92 36.10 -15.13 3.34
N GLU A 93 35.99 -14.85 2.04
CA GLU A 93 34.98 -13.94 1.50
C GLU A 93 33.55 -14.48 1.68
N VAL A 94 33.32 -15.75 1.33
CA VAL A 94 32.01 -16.41 1.55
C VAL A 94 31.68 -16.49 3.05
N SER A 95 32.64 -16.86 3.89
CA SER A 95 32.46 -16.92 5.35
C SER A 95 32.23 -15.55 5.98
N LYS A 96 32.75 -14.48 5.37
CA LYS A 96 32.48 -13.10 5.78
C LYS A 96 31.04 -12.72 5.43
N ARG A 97 30.62 -12.96 4.17
CA ARG A 97 29.25 -12.69 3.71
C ARG A 97 28.20 -13.43 4.54
N LEU A 98 28.40 -14.72 4.83
CA LEU A 98 27.47 -15.50 5.66
C LEU A 98 27.39 -14.99 7.11
N ARG A 99 28.48 -14.47 7.68
CA ARG A 99 28.45 -13.82 9.00
C ARG A 99 27.71 -12.49 8.96
N GLU A 100 27.91 -11.71 7.90
CA GLU A 100 27.19 -10.45 7.66
C GLU A 100 25.68 -10.68 7.45
N GLU A 101 25.30 -11.70 6.68
CA GLU A 101 23.91 -12.13 6.48
C GLU A 101 23.28 -12.62 7.78
N ARG A 102 23.96 -13.49 8.54
CA ARG A 102 23.48 -13.96 9.84
C ARG A 102 23.29 -12.80 10.81
N GLN A 103 24.22 -11.85 10.87
CA GLN A 103 24.08 -10.67 11.71
C GLN A 103 22.91 -9.80 11.26
N ARG A 104 22.69 -9.64 9.95
CA ARG A 104 21.51 -8.95 9.41
C ARG A 104 20.21 -9.65 9.79
N ALA A 105 20.14 -10.98 9.70
CA ALA A 105 18.98 -11.76 10.10
C ALA A 105 18.70 -11.68 11.61
N LEU A 106 19.74 -11.79 12.45
CA LEU A 106 19.63 -11.63 13.90
C LEU A 106 19.20 -10.22 14.30
N ASN A 107 19.78 -9.19 13.68
CA ASN A 107 19.37 -7.80 13.89
C ASN A 107 17.92 -7.60 13.44
N GLY A 108 17.51 -8.19 12.30
CA GLY A 108 16.12 -8.17 11.82
C GLY A 108 15.14 -8.82 12.80
N GLN A 109 15.49 -9.97 13.37
CA GLN A 109 14.67 -10.65 14.40
C GLN A 109 14.59 -9.83 15.70
N GLN A 110 15.70 -9.24 16.15
CA GLN A 110 15.73 -8.38 17.32
C GLN A 110 14.84 -7.14 17.12
N ASN A 111 14.87 -6.54 15.93
CA ASN A 111 14.04 -5.40 15.58
C ASN A 111 12.54 -5.75 15.58
N ILE A 112 12.16 -6.91 15.05
CA ILE A 112 10.76 -7.40 15.08
C ILE A 112 10.29 -7.62 16.53
N TRP A 113 11.13 -8.21 17.37
CA TRP A 113 10.83 -8.42 18.79
C TRP A 113 10.66 -7.09 19.54
N ASN A 114 11.55 -6.12 19.30
CA ASN A 114 11.49 -4.81 19.92
C ASN A 114 10.23 -4.03 19.51
N ILE A 115 9.83 -4.09 18.23
CA ILE A 115 8.58 -3.46 17.75
C ILE A 115 7.36 -4.08 18.42
N ASN A 116 7.30 -5.41 18.54
CA ASN A 116 6.17 -6.07 19.20
C ASN A 116 6.09 -5.74 20.69
N ALA A 117 7.24 -5.63 21.37
CA ALA A 117 7.29 -5.17 22.76
C ALA A 117 6.77 -3.73 22.88
N LEU A 118 7.24 -2.83 22.01
CA LEU A 118 6.79 -1.44 21.97
C LEU A 118 5.28 -1.33 21.72
N ARG A 119 4.75 -2.05 20.72
CA ARG A 119 3.32 -2.11 20.42
C ARG A 119 2.47 -2.58 21.61
N ARG A 120 2.97 -3.52 22.40
CA ARG A 120 2.29 -3.97 23.63
C ARG A 120 2.23 -2.86 24.67
N GLU A 121 3.32 -2.13 24.90
CA GLU A 121 3.33 -0.99 25.82
C GLU A 121 2.39 0.14 25.35
N ILE A 122 2.35 0.41 24.04
CA ILE A 122 1.43 1.37 23.42
C ILE A 122 -0.02 0.96 23.69
N ARG A 123 -0.39 -0.28 23.37
CA ARG A 123 -1.75 -0.80 23.61
C ARG A 123 -2.14 -0.78 25.07
N ALA A 124 -1.18 -0.97 25.97
CA ALA A 124 -1.38 -0.88 27.41
C ALA A 124 -1.49 0.57 27.93
N GLY A 125 -1.16 1.58 27.11
CA GLY A 125 -1.13 2.99 27.52
C GLY A 125 0.04 3.34 28.43
N ASN A 126 1.11 2.55 28.41
CA ASN A 126 2.27 2.75 29.28
C ASN A 126 3.29 3.70 28.61
N LEU A 127 3.10 5.01 28.74
CA LEU A 127 4.00 6.01 28.17
C LEU A 127 5.45 5.85 28.68
N GLN A 128 5.64 5.58 29.98
CA GLN A 128 6.98 5.38 30.52
C GLN A 128 7.67 4.15 29.92
N GLY A 129 6.92 3.05 29.72
CA GLY A 129 7.41 1.85 29.05
C GLY A 129 7.83 2.12 27.60
N VAL A 130 7.02 2.89 26.88
CA VAL A 130 7.35 3.37 25.53
C VAL A 130 8.63 4.20 25.53
N GLN A 131 8.74 5.19 26.42
CA GLN A 131 9.92 6.06 26.53
C GLN A 131 11.19 5.29 26.87
N ASN A 132 11.13 4.36 27.82
CA ASN A 132 12.27 3.51 28.18
C ASN A 132 12.71 2.65 26.98
N THR A 133 11.74 2.06 26.27
CA THR A 133 12.03 1.25 25.07
C THR A 133 12.67 2.09 23.97
N PHE A 134 12.26 3.35 23.79
CA PHE A 134 12.89 4.27 22.85
C PHE A 134 14.29 4.70 23.28
N SER A 135 14.50 4.99 24.57
CA SER A 135 15.82 5.36 25.11
C SER A 135 16.85 4.25 24.89
N ASP A 136 16.49 3.01 25.20
CA ASP A 136 17.37 1.85 25.02
C ASP A 136 17.71 1.59 23.53
N TRP A 137 16.87 2.08 22.62
CA TRP A 137 16.99 1.80 21.18
C TRP A 137 17.66 2.93 20.39
N LEU A 138 17.56 4.18 20.87
CA LEU A 138 18.12 5.38 20.25
C LEU A 138 19.55 5.71 20.68
N GLU A 139 20.08 5.05 21.71
CA GLU A 139 21.50 5.18 22.08
C GLU A 139 22.45 4.62 21.00
N ASP A 140 21.99 3.70 20.14
CA ASP A 140 22.86 2.99 19.20
C ASP A 140 22.93 3.59 17.78
N ASP A 141 21.87 4.19 17.22
CA ASP A 141 21.93 4.95 15.94
C ASP A 141 20.60 5.68 15.61
N LEU A 142 20.57 7.02 15.68
CA LEU A 142 19.44 7.85 15.24
C LEU A 142 19.12 7.67 13.74
N SER A 143 20.06 7.15 12.93
CA SER A 143 19.85 6.89 11.50
C SER A 143 18.97 5.66 11.21
N ASN A 144 18.53 4.94 12.25
CA ASN A 144 17.78 3.68 12.13
C ASN A 144 16.26 3.85 12.14
N ILE A 145 15.72 4.93 12.72
CA ILE A 145 14.25 5.15 12.80
C ILE A 145 13.62 5.17 11.40
N SER A 146 14.25 5.88 10.46
CA SER A 146 13.76 5.96 9.07
C SER A 146 14.00 4.69 8.25
N LYS A 147 14.84 3.76 8.72
CA LYS A 147 15.18 2.50 8.04
C LYS A 147 14.32 1.33 8.50
N MET A 148 13.68 1.45 9.66
CA MET A 148 12.78 0.44 10.20
C MET A 148 11.37 0.66 9.69
N GLY A 149 11.07 0.04 8.55
CA GLY A 149 9.81 0.22 7.82
C GLY A 149 8.53 -0.15 8.57
N ASN A 150 8.56 -0.58 9.85
CA ASN A 150 7.41 -1.08 10.60
C ASN A 150 6.93 -0.14 11.73
N PHE A 151 7.56 1.04 11.93
CA PHE A 151 7.17 1.96 12.99
C PHE A 151 5.77 2.59 12.80
N TYR A 152 5.27 2.67 11.57
CA TYR A 152 3.91 3.14 11.28
C TYR A 152 2.85 2.33 12.06
N LEU A 153 3.11 1.03 12.30
CA LEU A 153 2.24 0.16 13.11
C LEU A 153 2.07 0.65 14.55
N CYS A 154 3.06 1.35 15.10
CA CYS A 154 3.01 1.92 16.45
C CYS A 154 2.09 3.14 16.50
N ILE A 155 2.15 4.00 15.48
CA ILE A 155 1.21 5.12 15.30
C ILE A 155 -0.21 4.56 15.13
N GLY A 156 -0.38 3.53 14.28
CA GLY A 156 -1.65 2.83 14.09
C GLY A 156 -2.23 2.28 15.38
N ASP A 157 -1.45 1.54 16.17
CA ASP A 157 -1.88 1.02 17.48
C ASP A 157 -2.25 2.15 18.47
N ALA A 158 -1.51 3.26 18.47
CA ALA A 158 -1.82 4.42 19.33
C ALA A 158 -3.17 5.05 18.97
N VAL A 159 -3.48 5.18 17.67
CA VAL A 159 -4.79 5.63 17.16
C VAL A 159 -5.89 4.61 17.49
N GLU A 160 -5.64 3.31 17.31
CA GLU A 160 -6.62 2.27 17.63
C GLU A 160 -7.01 2.26 19.10
N CYS A 161 -6.03 2.45 19.98
CA CYS A 161 -6.23 2.47 21.43
C CYS A 161 -6.52 3.88 21.99
N SER A 162 -6.62 4.91 21.14
CA SER A 162 -6.82 6.31 21.54
C SER A 162 -5.81 6.83 22.58
N GLN A 163 -4.55 6.44 22.39
CA GLN A 163 -3.41 6.78 23.25
C GLN A 163 -2.75 8.08 22.79
N HIS A 164 -3.44 9.20 22.97
CA HIS A 164 -3.05 10.51 22.44
C HIS A 164 -1.70 11.04 22.95
N GLU A 165 -1.36 10.77 24.21
CA GLU A 165 -0.06 11.19 24.79
C GLU A 165 1.09 10.41 24.15
N ILE A 166 0.90 9.10 23.98
CA ILE A 166 1.85 8.24 23.30
C ILE A 166 1.95 8.63 21.82
N LEU A 167 0.83 8.90 21.15
CA LEU A 167 0.80 9.36 19.76
C LEU A 167 1.61 10.65 19.58
N THR A 168 1.43 11.61 20.49
CA THR A 168 2.18 12.88 20.49
C THR A 168 3.68 12.62 20.67
N TYR A 169 4.05 11.77 21.63
CA TYR A 169 5.44 11.40 21.86
C TYR A 169 6.08 10.72 20.64
N LEU A 170 5.40 9.74 20.04
CA LEU A 170 5.88 9.01 18.87
C LEU A 170 6.18 9.96 17.70
N LEU A 171 5.32 10.95 17.46
CA LEU A 171 5.54 11.93 16.39
C LEU A 171 6.63 12.96 16.75
N SER A 172 6.79 13.33 18.03
CA SER A 172 7.87 14.23 18.45
C SER A 172 9.25 13.59 18.33
N GLU A 173 9.34 12.26 18.45
CA GLU A 173 10.57 11.49 18.18
C GLU A 173 10.91 11.38 16.68
N GLY A 174 10.11 12.01 15.80
CA GLY A 174 10.40 12.05 14.36
C GLY A 174 10.00 10.77 13.61
N ILE A 175 9.14 9.93 14.19
CA ILE A 175 8.56 8.79 13.46
C ILE A 175 7.75 9.35 12.28
N PRO A 176 8.02 8.91 11.04
CA PRO A 176 7.31 9.42 9.87
C PRO A 176 5.82 9.09 9.98
N LEU A 177 4.99 10.12 9.76
CA LEU A 177 3.56 9.96 9.62
C LEU A 177 3.25 9.45 8.21
N ASP A 178 2.56 8.32 8.12
CA ASP A 178 2.01 7.81 6.87
C ASP A 178 0.51 8.15 6.78
N ILE A 179 0.05 8.41 5.56
CA ILE A 179 -1.33 8.79 5.24
C ILE A 179 -2.35 7.69 5.60
N LEU A 180 -1.90 6.44 5.73
CA LEU A 180 -2.71 5.30 6.15
C LEU A 180 -3.19 5.43 7.60
N GLU A 181 -2.34 5.91 8.50
CA GLU A 181 -2.66 6.15 9.92
C GLU A 181 -3.65 7.30 10.07
N VAL A 182 -3.50 8.35 9.25
CA VAL A 182 -4.49 9.44 9.20
C VAL A 182 -5.83 8.90 8.70
N SER A 183 -5.82 8.08 7.65
CA SER A 183 -7.03 7.42 7.15
C SER A 183 -7.70 6.52 8.20
N LEU A 184 -6.91 5.86 9.06
CA LEU A 184 -7.42 5.08 10.18
C LEU A 184 -8.13 5.98 11.22
N ALA A 185 -7.52 7.10 11.61
CA ALA A 185 -8.13 8.06 12.53
C ALA A 185 -9.47 8.62 11.97
N ILE A 186 -9.57 8.85 10.66
CA ILE A 186 -10.83 9.27 10.00
C ILE A 186 -11.90 8.17 10.12
N ARG A 187 -11.56 6.91 9.80
CA ARG A 187 -12.51 5.78 9.91
C ARG A 187 -13.00 5.60 11.35
N ARG A 188 -12.12 5.86 12.33
CA ARG A 188 -12.45 5.82 13.77
C ARG A 188 -13.11 7.11 14.29
N LYS A 189 -13.17 8.16 13.47
CA LYS A 189 -13.67 9.51 13.81
C LYS A 189 -12.93 10.12 15.01
N GLU A 190 -11.65 9.78 15.16
CA GLU A 190 -10.82 10.20 16.28
C GLU A 190 -10.24 11.59 16.04
N ARG A 191 -11.05 12.62 16.33
CA ARG A 191 -10.65 14.02 16.10
C ARG A 191 -9.37 14.39 16.81
N ARG A 192 -9.15 13.90 18.03
CA ARG A 192 -7.97 14.27 18.81
C ARG A 192 -6.68 13.74 18.18
N ALA A 193 -6.68 12.56 17.58
CA ALA A 193 -5.55 12.09 16.77
C ALA A 193 -5.34 12.96 15.52
N LEU A 194 -6.42 13.36 14.83
CA LEU A 194 -6.32 14.27 13.68
C LEU A 194 -5.73 15.64 14.06
N GLU A 195 -6.11 16.21 15.21
CA GLU A 195 -5.50 17.44 15.76
C GLU A 195 -4.00 17.25 15.99
N ILE A 196 -3.60 16.10 16.55
CA ILE A 196 -2.19 15.78 16.79
C ILE A 196 -1.43 15.66 15.47
N PHE A 197 -2.00 15.02 14.44
CA PHE A 197 -1.38 14.93 13.12
C PHE A 197 -1.18 16.30 12.49
N ILE A 198 -2.17 17.20 12.53
CA ILE A 198 -2.02 18.58 12.04
C ILE A 198 -0.91 19.30 12.80
N ALA A 199 -0.86 19.17 14.12
CA ALA A 199 0.18 19.79 14.95
C ALA A 199 1.60 19.28 14.62
N HIS A 200 1.73 18.07 14.08
CA HIS A 200 3.00 17.46 13.64
C HIS A 200 3.21 17.53 12.12
N GLY A 201 2.54 18.47 11.44
CA GLY A 201 2.85 18.81 10.05
C GLY A 201 2.11 18.01 8.99
N TRP A 202 1.06 17.25 9.34
CA TRP A 202 0.19 16.65 8.33
C TRP A 202 -0.48 17.74 7.47
N ASN A 203 -0.26 17.67 6.16
CA ASN A 203 -0.92 18.54 5.21
C ASN A 203 -2.32 18.00 4.86
N ILE A 204 -3.36 18.67 5.40
CA ILE A 204 -4.78 18.28 5.20
C ILE A 204 -5.23 18.32 3.73
N ASN A 205 -4.51 19.05 2.87
CA ASN A 205 -4.81 19.24 1.46
C ASN A 205 -3.91 18.43 0.51
N GLU A 206 -3.03 17.59 1.05
CA GLU A 206 -2.23 16.68 0.24
C GLU A 206 -3.11 15.53 -0.30
N PRO A 207 -3.03 15.22 -1.61
CA PRO A 207 -3.68 14.05 -2.17
C PRO A 207 -3.25 12.76 -1.47
N ARG A 208 -4.19 11.82 -1.27
CA ARG A 208 -3.86 10.52 -0.67
C ARG A 208 -2.97 9.70 -1.60
N THR A 209 -3.27 9.75 -2.89
CA THR A 209 -2.46 9.21 -3.98
C THR A 209 -2.65 10.12 -5.19
N ASN A 210 -1.90 9.90 -6.26
CA ASN A 210 -2.11 10.60 -7.53
C ASN A 210 -3.56 10.47 -8.06
N ARG A 211 -4.28 9.39 -7.72
CA ARG A 211 -5.66 9.15 -8.17
C ARG A 211 -6.71 9.33 -7.07
N ASP A 212 -6.29 9.67 -5.86
CA ASP A 212 -7.18 9.84 -4.73
C ASP A 212 -7.03 11.24 -4.14
N PRO A 213 -8.12 12.04 -4.13
CA PRO A 213 -8.06 13.40 -3.62
C PRO A 213 -7.74 13.42 -2.12
N PRO A 214 -7.47 14.61 -1.55
CA PRO A 214 -7.19 14.77 -0.13
C PRO A 214 -8.23 14.11 0.78
N LEU A 215 -7.79 13.78 2.00
CA LEU A 215 -8.52 12.91 2.91
C LEU A 215 -9.89 13.43 3.37
N LEU A 216 -10.22 14.70 3.12
CA LEU A 216 -11.60 15.21 3.19
C LEU A 216 -12.57 14.28 2.43
N SER A 217 -12.15 13.71 1.30
CA SER A 217 -12.93 12.75 0.50
C SER A 217 -13.37 11.49 1.27
N GLN A 218 -12.65 11.08 2.33
CA GLN A 218 -13.06 9.97 3.20
C GLN A 218 -14.07 10.42 4.27
N ALA A 219 -14.10 11.70 4.62
CA ALA A 219 -14.98 12.27 5.65
C ALA A 219 -16.37 12.68 5.12
N ILE A 220 -16.55 12.86 3.79
CA ILE A 220 -17.77 13.41 3.16
C ILE A 220 -19.09 12.67 3.48
N LYS A 221 -19.05 11.43 3.97
CA LYS A 221 -20.26 10.70 4.39
C LYS A 221 -20.73 11.08 5.79
N ASP A 222 -19.85 11.63 6.62
CA ASP A 222 -20.16 12.14 7.95
C ASP A 222 -20.09 13.67 7.94
N GLU A 223 -21.24 14.32 7.95
CA GLU A 223 -21.35 15.79 7.89
C GLU A 223 -20.56 16.48 9.01
N LYS A 224 -20.52 15.90 10.21
CA LYS A 224 -19.81 16.49 11.35
C LYS A 224 -18.30 16.37 11.20
N LEU A 225 -17.83 15.27 10.60
CA LEU A 225 -16.40 15.10 10.33
C LEU A 225 -15.97 15.95 9.13
N ALA A 226 -16.78 16.00 8.08
CA ALA A 226 -16.56 16.89 6.95
C ALA A 226 -16.51 18.37 7.40
N SER A 227 -17.42 18.81 8.28
CA SER A 227 -17.35 20.14 8.89
C SER A 227 -16.02 20.36 9.60
N TRP A 228 -15.60 19.41 10.43
CA TRP A 228 -14.31 19.52 11.14
C TRP A 228 -13.15 19.69 10.17
N PHE A 229 -13.07 18.91 9.09
CA PHE A 229 -12.03 19.08 8.07
C PHE A 229 -12.04 20.49 7.46
N LEU A 230 -13.22 20.98 7.08
CA LEU A 230 -13.38 22.31 6.48
C LEU A 230 -13.06 23.43 7.48
N ASP A 231 -13.40 23.25 8.76
CA ASP A 231 -13.06 24.18 9.85
C ASP A 231 -11.53 24.25 10.07
N HIS A 232 -10.78 23.21 9.67
CA HIS A 232 -9.32 23.12 9.76
C HIS A 232 -8.62 23.38 8.41
N GLY A 233 -9.30 24.04 7.47
CA GLY A 233 -8.69 24.51 6.22
C GLY A 233 -8.56 23.47 5.11
N ALA A 234 -9.28 22.35 5.20
CA ALA A 234 -9.42 21.45 4.06
C ALA A 234 -10.12 22.17 2.90
N ASP A 235 -9.53 22.12 1.71
CA ASP A 235 -10.07 22.69 0.49
C ASP A 235 -10.92 21.63 -0.24
N PRO A 236 -12.24 21.84 -0.38
CA PRO A 236 -13.10 20.92 -1.13
C PRO A 236 -12.74 20.81 -2.62
N ASN A 237 -11.94 21.74 -3.15
CA ASN A 237 -11.49 21.77 -4.54
C ASN A 237 -10.06 21.26 -4.73
N ALA A 238 -9.34 20.87 -3.67
CA ALA A 238 -7.97 20.39 -3.81
C ALA A 238 -7.95 19.13 -4.70
N GLU A 239 -7.17 19.19 -5.77
CA GLU A 239 -7.15 18.18 -6.82
C GLU A 239 -6.00 17.18 -6.64
N CYS A 240 -6.28 15.91 -6.95
CA CYS A 240 -5.24 14.99 -7.41
C CYS A 240 -5.17 15.01 -8.94
N ASP A 241 -4.51 14.04 -9.58
CA ASP A 241 -4.46 13.96 -11.05
C ASP A 241 -5.88 13.98 -11.63
N PHE A 242 -5.99 14.49 -12.85
CA PHE A 242 -7.24 14.53 -13.64
C PHE A 242 -8.35 15.44 -13.07
N ASP A 243 -8.00 16.51 -12.33
CA ASP A 243 -8.99 17.41 -11.69
C ASP A 243 -9.92 16.67 -10.72
N PHE A 244 -9.49 15.57 -10.10
CA PHE A 244 -10.37 14.81 -9.21
C PHE A 244 -10.26 15.34 -7.78
N THR A 245 -11.40 15.74 -7.19
CA THR A 245 -11.46 16.52 -5.94
C THR A 245 -12.36 15.87 -4.87
N PRO A 246 -12.24 16.24 -3.58
CA PRO A 246 -13.18 15.80 -2.56
C PRO A 246 -14.64 16.14 -2.90
N LEU A 247 -14.89 17.30 -3.50
CA LEU A 247 -16.23 17.70 -3.96
C LEU A 247 -16.75 16.81 -5.10
N ALA A 248 -15.88 16.35 -6.01
CA ALA A 248 -16.25 15.38 -7.04
C ALA A 248 -16.68 14.03 -6.44
N VAL A 249 -15.94 13.52 -5.44
CA VAL A 249 -16.30 12.31 -4.68
C VAL A 249 -17.65 12.49 -3.97
N ALA A 250 -17.90 13.68 -3.44
CA ALA A 250 -19.14 14.01 -2.76
C ALA A 250 -20.36 13.90 -3.69
N MET A 251 -20.25 14.27 -4.97
CA MET A 251 -21.35 14.15 -5.94
C MET A 251 -21.86 12.71 -6.05
N VAL A 252 -20.96 11.72 -5.99
CA VAL A 252 -21.31 10.31 -6.15
C VAL A 252 -22.01 9.75 -4.91
N SER A 253 -21.57 10.13 -3.70
CA SER A 253 -21.95 9.37 -2.49
C SER A 253 -22.29 10.18 -1.23
N ALA A 254 -21.98 11.48 -1.16
CA ALA A 254 -22.31 12.29 0.01
C ALA A 254 -23.80 12.64 0.06
N SER A 255 -24.30 13.02 1.23
CA SER A 255 -25.66 13.57 1.35
C SER A 255 -25.74 14.96 0.71
N PHE A 256 -26.93 15.39 0.30
CA PHE A 256 -27.13 16.76 -0.16
C PHE A 256 -26.74 17.82 0.90
N ALA A 257 -26.86 17.51 2.19
CA ALA A 257 -26.45 18.40 3.27
C ALA A 257 -24.92 18.57 3.30
N THR A 258 -24.15 17.49 3.23
CA THR A 258 -22.69 17.58 3.14
C THR A 258 -22.24 18.27 1.85
N ILE A 259 -22.92 18.04 0.72
CA ILE A 259 -22.63 18.76 -0.52
C ILE A 259 -22.81 20.26 -0.33
N LYS A 260 -23.93 20.70 0.26
CA LYS A 260 -24.15 22.11 0.57
C LYS A 260 -23.07 22.67 1.48
N LEU A 261 -22.72 21.94 2.54
CA LEU A 261 -21.65 22.32 3.46
C LEU A 261 -20.32 22.54 2.71
N LEU A 262 -19.94 21.67 1.78
CA LEU A 262 -18.72 21.85 0.98
C LEU A 262 -18.79 23.14 0.14
N PHE A 263 -19.92 23.45 -0.48
CA PHE A 263 -20.12 24.71 -1.21
C PHE A 263 -20.10 25.94 -0.31
N ASP A 264 -20.71 25.85 0.88
CA ASP A 264 -20.73 26.93 1.87
C ASP A 264 -19.32 27.23 2.41
N ARG A 265 -18.38 26.29 2.25
CA ARG A 265 -16.98 26.37 2.66
C ARG A 265 -16.01 26.47 1.48
N GLY A 266 -16.44 27.09 0.38
CA GLY A 266 -15.57 27.44 -0.75
C GLY A 266 -15.54 26.44 -1.91
N GLY A 267 -16.35 25.38 -1.85
CA GLY A 267 -16.55 24.45 -2.97
C GLY A 267 -17.05 25.18 -4.22
N SER A 268 -16.51 24.79 -5.37
CA SER A 268 -16.75 25.45 -6.66
C SER A 268 -17.08 24.44 -7.74
N VAL A 269 -18.04 24.79 -8.60
CA VAL A 269 -18.42 23.98 -9.76
C VAL A 269 -17.37 23.96 -10.87
N LYS A 270 -16.33 24.79 -10.76
CA LYS A 270 -15.28 24.91 -11.78
C LYS A 270 -14.21 23.81 -11.68
N HIS A 271 -14.19 23.06 -10.59
CA HIS A 271 -13.24 21.97 -10.33
C HIS A 271 -14.00 20.64 -10.24
N GLY A 272 -13.29 19.53 -10.35
CA GLY A 272 -13.88 18.22 -10.09
C GLY A 272 -14.80 17.69 -11.18
N GLN A 273 -15.00 18.42 -12.30
CA GLN A 273 -15.97 18.09 -13.34
C GLN A 273 -17.32 17.57 -12.79
N LEU A 274 -17.89 18.27 -11.82
CA LEU A 274 -18.95 17.75 -10.92
C LEU A 274 -20.15 17.14 -11.65
N LEU A 275 -20.51 17.66 -12.82
CA LEU A 275 -21.66 17.17 -13.59
C LEU A 275 -21.48 15.72 -14.07
N HIS A 276 -20.25 15.35 -14.46
CA HIS A 276 -19.88 13.98 -14.84
C HIS A 276 -20.05 13.02 -13.68
N TYR A 277 -19.51 13.35 -12.51
CA TYR A 277 -19.61 12.49 -11.32
C TYR A 277 -21.03 12.44 -10.74
N ALA A 278 -21.77 13.55 -10.78
CA ALA A 278 -23.18 13.58 -10.40
C ALA A 278 -24.04 12.68 -11.29
N ALA A 279 -23.69 12.52 -12.58
CA ALA A 279 -24.42 11.66 -13.51
C ALA A 279 -24.33 10.15 -13.16
N ARG A 280 -23.33 9.75 -12.36
CA ARG A 280 -23.15 8.37 -11.86
C ARG A 280 -23.95 8.07 -10.60
N ARG A 281 -24.58 9.08 -9.99
CA ARG A 281 -25.22 8.93 -8.69
C ARG A 281 -26.51 8.11 -8.78
N SER A 282 -26.68 7.14 -7.88
CA SER A 282 -27.89 6.32 -7.78
C SER A 282 -28.87 6.78 -6.69
N GLY A 283 -28.46 7.65 -5.76
CA GLY A 283 -29.29 8.11 -4.63
C GLY A 283 -30.54 8.90 -5.03
N PRO A 284 -31.58 8.96 -4.16
CA PRO A 284 -32.87 9.61 -4.48
C PRO A 284 -32.79 11.14 -4.64
N ASP A 285 -31.71 11.76 -4.15
CA ASP A 285 -31.42 13.18 -4.24
C ASP A 285 -30.64 13.57 -5.51
N ARG A 286 -30.40 12.63 -6.44
CA ARG A 286 -29.59 12.88 -7.65
C ARG A 286 -30.09 14.02 -8.53
N ILE A 287 -31.39 14.12 -8.78
CA ILE A 287 -31.96 15.24 -9.55
C ILE A 287 -31.81 16.56 -8.81
N LYS A 288 -31.98 16.55 -7.48
CA LYS A 288 -31.81 17.73 -6.63
C LYS A 288 -30.36 18.24 -6.66
N ILE A 289 -29.38 17.32 -6.65
CA ILE A 289 -27.95 17.64 -6.75
C ILE A 289 -27.63 18.20 -8.14
N LEU A 290 -28.10 17.56 -9.21
CA LEU A 290 -27.91 18.04 -10.59
C LEU A 290 -28.46 19.46 -10.77
N ASP A 291 -29.70 19.69 -10.33
CA ASP A 291 -30.33 21.01 -10.41
C ASP A 291 -29.55 22.07 -9.62
N PHE A 292 -29.05 21.70 -8.44
CA PHE A 292 -28.23 22.59 -7.62
C PHE A 292 -26.89 22.96 -8.28
N ILE A 293 -26.15 22.01 -8.86
CA ILE A 293 -24.86 22.33 -9.49
C ILE A 293 -25.05 23.04 -10.84
N ILE A 294 -26.10 22.71 -11.62
CA ILE A 294 -26.41 23.39 -12.88
C ILE A 294 -26.85 24.82 -12.63
N SER A 295 -27.69 25.07 -11.61
CA SER A 295 -28.08 26.44 -11.24
C SER A 295 -26.91 27.29 -10.74
N LYS A 296 -25.84 26.67 -10.22
CA LYS A 296 -24.56 27.33 -9.91
C LYS A 296 -23.64 27.52 -11.13
N GLY A 297 -24.06 27.08 -12.32
CA GLY A 297 -23.30 27.24 -13.56
C GLY A 297 -22.24 26.17 -13.79
N ALA A 298 -22.47 24.93 -13.34
CA ALA A 298 -21.55 23.82 -13.61
C ALA A 298 -21.29 23.67 -15.13
N PRO A 299 -20.01 23.69 -15.56
CA PRO A 299 -19.67 23.56 -16.97
C PRO A 299 -19.78 22.10 -17.44
N GLY A 300 -19.63 21.89 -18.75
CA GLY A 300 -19.37 20.56 -19.29
C GLY A 300 -20.58 19.70 -19.62
N MET A 301 -21.78 20.28 -19.77
CA MET A 301 -23.00 19.56 -20.22
C MET A 301 -22.77 18.68 -21.46
N ASN A 302 -22.05 19.24 -22.44
CA ASN A 302 -21.78 18.65 -23.75
C ASN A 302 -20.28 18.51 -24.02
N ARG A 303 -19.50 18.28 -22.95
CA ARG A 303 -18.04 18.11 -23.02
C ARG A 303 -17.66 16.73 -22.53
N LEU A 304 -16.69 16.09 -23.18
CA LEU A 304 -16.15 14.82 -22.71
C LEU A 304 -15.37 15.02 -21.41
N LEU A 305 -15.33 13.96 -20.58
CA LEU A 305 -14.52 13.95 -19.37
C LEU A 305 -13.04 14.28 -19.73
N HIS A 306 -12.37 15.14 -18.96
CA HIS A 306 -10.99 15.60 -19.16
C HIS A 306 -10.68 16.38 -20.46
N GLN A 307 -11.66 16.60 -21.35
CA GLN A 307 -11.41 17.25 -22.66
C GLN A 307 -10.81 18.66 -22.56
N HIS A 308 -10.98 19.34 -21.44
CA HIS A 308 -10.41 20.67 -21.19
C HIS A 308 -8.94 20.63 -20.70
N ARG A 309 -8.40 19.44 -20.44
CA ARG A 309 -7.02 19.15 -20.03
C ARG A 309 -6.44 18.14 -21.03
N PRO A 310 -5.81 18.59 -22.15
CA PRO A 310 -5.43 17.70 -23.25
C PRO A 310 -4.52 16.53 -22.86
N ALA A 311 -3.59 16.73 -21.92
CA ALA A 311 -2.70 15.66 -21.43
C ALA A 311 -3.49 14.55 -20.70
N ASP A 312 -4.43 14.96 -19.85
CA ASP A 312 -5.30 14.06 -19.10
C ASP A 312 -6.22 13.29 -20.05
N TYR A 313 -6.82 13.99 -21.01
CA TYR A 313 -7.65 13.38 -22.04
C TYR A 313 -6.90 12.29 -22.82
N LEU A 314 -5.69 12.59 -23.32
CA LEU A 314 -4.89 11.65 -24.12
C LEU A 314 -4.44 10.44 -23.31
N SER A 315 -4.13 10.63 -22.02
CA SER A 315 -3.70 9.52 -21.15
C SER A 315 -4.84 8.59 -20.73
N LEU A 316 -6.11 8.99 -20.91
CA LEU A 316 -7.29 8.21 -20.53
C LEU A 316 -8.27 7.96 -21.69
N GLU A 317 -7.92 8.31 -22.93
CA GLU A 317 -8.85 8.22 -24.07
C GLU A 317 -9.32 6.79 -24.34
N TYR A 318 -8.50 5.79 -24.00
CA TYR A 318 -8.84 4.37 -24.12
C TYR A 318 -9.94 3.92 -23.13
N GLU A 319 -10.30 4.74 -22.13
CA GLU A 319 -11.31 4.41 -21.10
C GLU A 319 -12.75 4.75 -21.51
N GLY A 320 -12.97 5.34 -22.69
CA GLY A 320 -14.31 5.75 -23.13
C GLY A 320 -14.84 6.99 -22.41
N LEU A 321 -14.01 8.03 -22.34
CA LEU A 321 -14.34 9.34 -21.79
C LEU A 321 -15.58 9.90 -22.51
N SER A 322 -16.65 10.15 -21.76
CA SER A 322 -17.97 10.51 -22.29
C SER A 322 -18.49 11.82 -21.70
N THR A 323 -19.59 12.32 -22.27
CA THR A 323 -20.37 13.42 -21.68
C THR A 323 -21.09 12.94 -20.42
N PRO A 324 -21.62 13.85 -19.57
CA PRO A 324 -22.47 13.45 -18.45
C PRO A 324 -23.67 12.58 -18.88
N LEU A 325 -24.22 12.82 -20.07
CA LEU A 325 -25.27 11.98 -20.66
C LEU A 325 -24.76 10.58 -21.02
N GLY A 326 -23.57 10.46 -21.61
CA GLY A 326 -22.94 9.17 -21.88
C GLY A 326 -22.64 8.38 -20.60
N MET A 327 -22.25 9.05 -19.52
CA MET A 327 -22.08 8.41 -18.21
C MET A 327 -23.42 7.93 -17.64
N ALA A 328 -24.48 8.74 -17.71
CA ALA A 328 -25.81 8.31 -17.31
C ALA A 328 -26.30 7.11 -18.14
N ALA A 329 -25.95 7.08 -19.43
CA ALA A 329 -26.26 5.97 -20.33
C ALA A 329 -25.51 4.68 -20.00
N ARG A 330 -24.26 4.77 -19.56
CA ARG A 330 -23.46 3.64 -19.04
C ARG A 330 -24.01 3.12 -17.72
N GLU A 331 -24.33 4.01 -16.79
CA GLU A 331 -24.74 3.67 -15.42
C GLU A 331 -26.23 3.30 -15.31
N GLY A 332 -27.01 3.47 -16.40
CA GLY A 332 -28.44 3.13 -16.44
C GLY A 332 -29.34 4.08 -15.65
N THR A 333 -28.89 5.32 -15.41
CA THR A 333 -29.61 6.29 -14.57
C THR A 333 -30.67 7.04 -15.37
N LEU A 334 -31.82 6.38 -15.61
CA LEU A 334 -32.89 6.85 -16.51
C LEU A 334 -33.36 8.28 -16.25
N ASP A 335 -33.55 8.64 -15.00
CA ASP A 335 -34.04 9.96 -14.62
C ASP A 335 -32.97 11.04 -14.75
N ILE A 336 -31.70 10.73 -14.48
CA ILE A 336 -30.57 11.62 -14.79
C ILE A 336 -30.49 11.85 -16.29
N ALA A 337 -30.50 10.80 -17.10
CA ALA A 337 -30.44 10.93 -18.56
C ALA A 337 -31.60 11.79 -19.08
N ARG A 338 -32.83 11.53 -18.61
CA ARG A 338 -34.02 12.32 -18.97
C ARG A 338 -33.88 13.77 -18.55
N TYR A 339 -33.35 14.02 -17.36
CA TYR A 339 -33.14 15.36 -16.84
C TYR A 339 -32.09 16.12 -17.67
N LEU A 340 -30.95 15.50 -17.96
CA LEU A 340 -29.87 16.09 -18.78
C LEU A 340 -30.37 16.43 -20.19
N LEU A 341 -31.08 15.52 -20.85
CA LEU A 341 -31.68 15.75 -22.17
C LEU A 341 -32.64 16.95 -22.16
N LYS A 342 -33.53 17.03 -21.16
CA LYS A 342 -34.43 18.19 -20.98
C LYS A 342 -33.69 19.50 -20.72
N ARG A 343 -32.45 19.45 -20.22
CA ARG A 343 -31.57 20.60 -19.99
C ARG A 343 -30.62 20.90 -21.17
N GLY A 344 -30.80 20.23 -22.32
CA GLY A 344 -30.04 20.49 -23.55
C GLY A 344 -28.76 19.67 -23.70
N ALA A 345 -28.64 18.53 -23.00
CA ALA A 345 -27.58 17.57 -23.29
C ALA A 345 -27.76 17.00 -24.71
N ASP A 346 -26.67 16.97 -25.47
CA ASP A 346 -26.63 16.53 -26.85
C ASP A 346 -26.35 15.01 -26.92
N PRO A 347 -27.32 14.18 -27.38
CA PRO A 347 -27.14 12.75 -27.48
C PRO A 347 -26.32 12.31 -28.69
N THR A 348 -25.84 13.23 -29.53
CA THR A 348 -25.06 12.93 -30.73
C THR A 348 -23.54 12.99 -30.51
N ILE A 349 -23.11 13.40 -29.31
CA ILE A 349 -21.68 13.51 -28.98
C ILE A 349 -21.09 12.13 -28.69
N ARG A 350 -20.12 11.75 -29.51
CA ARG A 350 -19.38 10.49 -29.36
C ARG A 350 -18.39 10.57 -28.20
N ASN A 351 -18.25 9.47 -27.46
CA ASN A 351 -17.19 9.30 -26.46
C ASN A 351 -15.81 9.18 -27.14
N SER A 352 -14.74 9.07 -26.35
CA SER A 352 -13.37 8.95 -26.88
C SER A 352 -13.10 7.67 -27.68
N LEU A 353 -13.95 6.65 -27.58
CA LEU A 353 -13.89 5.42 -28.39
C LEU A 353 -14.71 5.54 -29.69
N GLY A 354 -15.38 6.66 -29.91
CA GLY A 354 -16.24 6.90 -31.08
C GLY A 354 -17.68 6.43 -30.91
N ASP A 355 -18.10 5.95 -29.73
CA ASP A 355 -19.46 5.47 -29.51
C ASP A 355 -20.40 6.61 -29.11
N LEU A 356 -21.63 6.54 -29.64
CA LEU A 356 -22.74 7.39 -29.18
C LEU A 356 -23.24 6.93 -27.79
N PRO A 357 -23.86 7.81 -27.00
CA PRO A 357 -24.50 7.45 -25.73
C PRO A 357 -25.47 6.28 -25.86
N ILE A 358 -26.20 6.17 -26.99
CA ILE A 358 -27.12 5.05 -27.23
C ILE A 358 -26.37 3.71 -27.40
N LYS A 359 -25.23 3.70 -28.09
CA LYS A 359 -24.36 2.52 -28.22
C LYS A 359 -23.79 2.10 -26.87
N THR A 360 -23.41 3.07 -26.05
CA THR A 360 -22.99 2.80 -24.67
C THR A 360 -24.13 2.17 -23.86
N ALA A 361 -25.36 2.70 -23.94
CA ALA A 361 -26.51 2.11 -23.27
C ALA A 361 -26.82 0.68 -23.76
N GLU A 362 -26.72 0.41 -25.06
CA GLU A 362 -26.86 -0.93 -25.64
C GLU A 362 -25.82 -1.90 -25.07
N TYR A 363 -24.54 -1.51 -25.05
CA TYR A 363 -23.44 -2.33 -24.53
C TYR A 363 -23.64 -2.72 -23.06
N TYR A 364 -24.13 -1.79 -22.24
CA TYR A 364 -24.40 -2.03 -20.82
C TYR A 364 -25.81 -2.58 -20.53
N ASN A 365 -26.60 -2.93 -21.54
CA ASN A 365 -27.97 -3.47 -21.42
C ASN A 365 -28.97 -2.52 -20.72
N ASN A 366 -28.79 -1.21 -20.85
CA ASN A 366 -29.67 -0.20 -20.27
C ASN A 366 -30.83 0.13 -21.23
N HIS A 367 -31.73 -0.83 -21.44
CA HIS A 367 -32.81 -0.75 -22.43
C HIS A 367 -33.73 0.48 -22.27
N ASP A 368 -34.02 0.89 -21.03
CA ASP A 368 -34.85 2.08 -20.77
C ASP A 368 -34.17 3.37 -21.26
N ILE A 369 -32.83 3.44 -21.17
CA ILE A 369 -32.06 4.56 -21.71
C ILE A 369 -32.07 4.52 -23.24
N VAL A 370 -31.94 3.35 -23.87
CA VAL A 370 -32.00 3.20 -25.33
C VAL A 370 -33.35 3.72 -25.86
N ALA A 371 -34.44 3.34 -25.21
CA ALA A 371 -35.78 3.84 -25.55
C ALA A 371 -35.85 5.37 -25.41
N LEU A 372 -35.38 5.90 -24.28
CA LEU A 372 -35.32 7.35 -24.04
C LEU A 372 -34.48 8.10 -25.09
N LEU A 373 -33.29 7.61 -25.42
CA LEU A 373 -32.42 8.27 -26.40
C LEU A 373 -33.01 8.25 -27.81
N SER A 374 -33.72 7.17 -28.16
CA SER A 374 -34.45 7.06 -29.43
C SER A 374 -35.58 8.11 -29.53
N GLU A 375 -36.30 8.38 -28.44
CA GLU A 375 -37.32 9.46 -28.37
C GLU A 375 -36.71 10.85 -28.65
N PHE A 376 -35.45 11.05 -28.27
CA PHE A 376 -34.71 12.30 -28.49
C PHE A 376 -33.94 12.31 -29.82
N GLY A 377 -34.27 11.41 -30.75
CA GLY A 377 -33.72 11.39 -32.11
C GLY A 377 -32.31 10.82 -32.23
N ALA A 378 -31.79 10.18 -31.18
CA ALA A 378 -30.51 9.49 -31.25
C ALA A 378 -30.70 8.14 -31.96
N THR A 379 -29.90 7.87 -32.98
CA THR A 379 -29.87 6.58 -33.68
C THR A 379 -28.56 5.87 -33.41
N SER A 380 -28.65 4.55 -33.32
CA SER A 380 -27.57 3.60 -33.09
C SER A 380 -26.47 3.69 -34.16
#